data_AF-A0A847UN17-F1
#
_entry.id   AF-A0A847UN17-F1
#
_cell.length_a   1.000
_cell.length_b   1.000
_cell.length_c   1.000
_cell.angle_alpha   90.00
_cell.angle_beta   90.00
_cell.angle_gamma   90.00
#
_symmetry.space_group_name_H-M   'P 1'
#
loop_
_entity.id
_entity.type
_entity.pdbx_description
1 polymer ?
#
loop_
_entity_poly.entity_id
_entity_poly.type
_entity_poly.pdbx_seq_one_letter_code
_entity_poly.pdbx_strand_id
1 'polypeptide(L)'
;MSEDSEEEKDLTDLSDEELEDLSQDFMEAMPEALGKAMGVDFFGEMSEEEKEEFEEDFPEQIEEILTRFRDALQKDSEEEQAAAMFEVYEEMTEEFFMSEEDKEEFEGDTGVEWLVEQLRFSIEGSRKSMEELGHAEYFDIIYGFAVDVFESGQAGDVKEFYDGLDDSSQRAALQRVMNPVIMEYYDYIKEYQEITDNEEARQYIEMYYELAELVKQILPRFIAVLQIVSGREEAYDDLKDMRLNNLLQKLESKKYSRFNKLAEGIDRELRNSIAHRDFTVDPVNDEIEFRDRGELVAEMSYPEFQEEFFKILALFNAIWVFRMILNYYRLQALPRAIEELRKQESGG
;
A
#
# COMPACT_ATOMS: atom_id res chain seq x y z
N MET A 1 33.17 8.85 30.39
CA MET A 1 31.73 8.75 30.21
C MET A 1 31.57 7.92 28.96
N SER A 2 31.41 6.62 29.17
CA SER A 2 31.11 5.66 28.12
C SER A 2 29.69 5.94 27.66
N GLU A 3 29.54 6.18 26.36
CA GLU A 3 28.26 6.04 25.69
C GLU A 3 27.93 4.54 25.75
N ASP A 4 26.91 4.18 26.53
CA ASP A 4 26.28 2.86 26.42
C ASP A 4 25.63 2.81 25.04
N SER A 5 26.33 2.18 24.08
CA SER A 5 25.67 1.58 22.93
C SER A 5 24.98 0.33 23.47
N GLU A 6 23.69 0.42 23.76
CA GLU A 6 22.86 -0.79 23.88
C GLU A 6 23.04 -1.55 22.55
N GLU A 7 23.72 -2.70 22.61
CA GLU A 7 23.74 -3.64 21.50
C GLU A 7 22.29 -4.04 21.24
N GLU A 8 21.80 -3.76 20.04
CA GLU A 8 20.48 -4.15 19.56
C GLU A 8 20.41 -5.69 19.65
N LYS A 9 19.68 -6.21 20.64
CA LYS A 9 19.51 -7.66 20.82
C LYS A 9 18.60 -8.19 19.71
N ASP A 10 19.02 -9.29 19.08
CA ASP A 10 18.19 -9.99 18.10
C ASP A 10 17.11 -10.83 18.82
N LEU A 11 16.00 -11.15 18.15
CA LEU A 11 14.89 -11.92 18.71
C LEU A 11 15.36 -13.29 19.25
N THR A 12 16.40 -13.85 18.62
CA THR A 12 17.00 -15.13 19.01
C THR A 12 17.73 -15.11 20.36
N ASP A 13 18.10 -13.92 20.84
CA ASP A 13 18.84 -13.71 22.08
C ASP A 13 17.92 -13.39 23.29
N LEU A 14 16.61 -13.24 23.05
CA LEU A 14 15.64 -12.91 24.10
C LEU A 14 15.25 -14.15 24.91
N SER A 15 15.35 -14.01 26.23
CA SER A 15 14.80 -14.97 27.19
C SER A 15 13.27 -14.93 27.22
N ASP A 16 12.63 -15.96 27.78
CA ASP A 16 11.16 -16.01 27.90
C ASP A 16 10.62 -14.79 28.69
N GLU A 17 11.31 -14.38 29.77
CA GLU A 17 10.96 -13.19 30.55
C GLU A 17 11.09 -11.89 29.72
N GLU A 18 12.07 -11.80 28.81
CA GLU A 18 12.20 -10.67 27.90
C GLU A 18 11.18 -10.69 26.76
N LEU A 19 10.64 -11.87 26.40
CA LEU A 19 9.55 -11.99 25.42
C LEU A 19 8.20 -11.60 26.04
N GLU A 20 7.96 -11.95 27.30
CA GLU A 20 6.80 -11.50 28.09
C GLU A 20 6.80 -9.96 28.23
N ASP A 21 7.95 -9.37 28.56
CA ASP A 21 8.09 -7.91 28.61
C ASP A 21 7.84 -7.28 27.22
N LEU A 22 8.35 -7.89 26.14
CA LEU A 22 8.16 -7.39 24.77
C LEU A 22 6.70 -7.51 24.30
N SER A 23 5.98 -8.56 24.68
CA SER A 23 4.56 -8.73 24.33
C SER A 23 3.68 -7.68 25.03
N GLN A 24 3.99 -7.37 26.29
CA GLN A 24 3.35 -6.28 27.03
C GLN A 24 3.64 -4.91 26.41
N ASP A 25 4.90 -4.62 26.09
CA ASP A 25 5.29 -3.37 25.41
C ASP A 25 4.59 -3.22 24.05
N PHE A 26 4.47 -4.32 23.29
CA PHE A 26 3.72 -4.34 22.03
C PHE A 26 2.24 -4.01 22.27
N MET A 27 1.62 -4.61 23.29
CA MET A 27 0.23 -4.35 23.65
C MET A 27 -0.04 -2.92 24.10
N GLU A 28 0.88 -2.29 24.84
CA GLU A 28 0.74 -0.89 25.25
C GLU A 28 0.89 0.07 24.05
N ALA A 29 1.75 -0.26 23.09
CA ALA A 29 2.04 0.60 21.93
C ALA A 29 1.07 0.40 20.75
N MET A 30 0.54 -0.80 20.58
CA MET A 30 -0.31 -1.18 19.45
C MET A 30 -1.59 -0.35 19.31
N PRO A 31 -2.31 0.04 20.37
CA PRO A 31 -3.52 0.86 20.27
C PRO A 31 -3.24 2.25 19.70
N GLU A 32 -2.17 2.90 20.18
CA GLU A 32 -1.74 4.18 19.63
C GLU A 32 -1.24 4.00 18.19
N ALA A 33 -0.50 2.94 17.90
CA ALA A 33 0.02 2.65 16.57
C ALA A 33 -1.10 2.37 15.55
N LEU A 34 -2.06 1.52 15.89
CA LEU A 34 -3.23 1.17 15.08
C LEU A 34 -4.19 2.36 14.98
N GLY A 35 -4.45 3.07 16.08
CA GLY A 35 -5.30 4.25 16.04
C GLY A 35 -4.72 5.35 15.16
N LYS A 36 -3.40 5.52 15.22
CA LYS A 36 -2.66 6.40 14.33
C LYS A 36 -2.57 5.87 12.90
N ALA A 37 -2.53 4.55 12.67
CA ALA A 37 -2.43 3.97 11.32
C ALA A 37 -3.77 3.94 10.57
N MET A 38 -4.85 3.65 11.30
CA MET A 38 -6.19 3.47 10.75
C MET A 38 -7.02 4.76 10.79
N GLY A 39 -6.58 5.79 11.53
CA GLY A 39 -7.29 7.07 11.65
C GLY A 39 -8.59 7.00 12.46
N VAL A 40 -8.82 5.87 13.13
CA VAL A 40 -9.97 5.58 14.00
C VAL A 40 -9.46 5.18 15.36
N ASP A 41 -10.22 5.47 16.42
CA ASP A 41 -9.89 4.98 17.76
C ASP A 41 -10.17 3.47 17.82
N PHE A 42 -9.12 2.65 17.74
CA PHE A 42 -9.22 1.18 17.62
C PHE A 42 -10.03 0.57 18.78
N PHE A 43 -9.93 1.15 19.97
CA PHE A 43 -10.71 0.75 21.14
C PHE A 43 -11.98 1.57 21.37
N GLY A 44 -12.20 2.63 20.58
CA GLY A 44 -13.35 3.51 20.75
C GLY A 44 -14.71 2.82 20.53
N GLU A 45 -14.72 1.75 19.73
CA GLU A 45 -15.93 0.98 19.38
C GLU A 45 -16.05 -0.35 20.14
N MET A 46 -15.00 -0.81 20.82
CA MET A 46 -15.05 -2.02 21.65
C MET A 46 -15.83 -1.76 22.94
N SER A 47 -16.66 -2.72 23.35
CA SER A 47 -17.25 -2.75 24.68
C SER A 47 -16.17 -2.94 25.75
N GLU A 48 -16.49 -2.57 27.00
CA GLU A 48 -15.54 -2.74 28.10
C GLU A 48 -15.21 -4.22 28.37
N GLU A 49 -16.13 -5.14 28.10
CA GLU A 49 -15.87 -6.59 28.17
C GLU A 49 -14.90 -7.05 27.07
N GLU A 50 -15.06 -6.57 25.84
CA GLU A 50 -14.12 -6.88 24.73
C GLU A 50 -12.73 -6.29 24.95
N LYS A 51 -12.63 -5.13 25.61
CA LYS A 51 -11.35 -4.54 25.99
C LYS A 51 -10.67 -5.34 27.10
N GLU A 52 -11.40 -5.74 28.13
CA GLU A 52 -10.84 -6.56 29.21
C GLU A 52 -10.35 -7.92 28.67
N GLU A 53 -11.11 -8.57 27.80
CA GLU A 53 -10.71 -9.84 27.16
C GLU A 53 -9.49 -9.66 26.23
N PHE A 54 -9.46 -8.56 25.47
CA PHE A 54 -8.31 -8.21 24.64
C PHE A 54 -7.06 -7.87 25.46
N GLU A 55 -7.20 -7.15 26.58
CA GLU A 55 -6.07 -6.80 27.45
C GLU A 55 -5.53 -8.01 28.24
N GLU A 56 -6.36 -9.00 28.57
CA GLU A 56 -5.93 -10.23 29.26
C GLU A 56 -5.32 -11.28 28.32
N ASP A 57 -5.97 -11.61 27.20
CA ASP A 57 -5.59 -12.78 26.39
C ASP A 57 -4.59 -12.46 25.27
N PHE A 58 -4.59 -11.22 24.76
CA PHE A 58 -3.74 -10.83 23.63
C PHE A 58 -2.23 -10.81 23.94
N PRO A 59 -1.75 -10.36 25.13
CA PRO A 59 -0.33 -10.44 25.47
C PRO A 59 0.19 -11.89 25.46
N GLU A 60 -0.56 -12.83 26.03
CA GLU A 60 -0.20 -14.26 26.05
C GLU A 60 -0.14 -14.82 24.62
N GLN A 61 -1.11 -14.47 23.78
CA GLN A 61 -1.15 -14.84 22.37
C GLN A 61 0.05 -14.31 21.58
N ILE A 62 0.44 -13.04 21.79
CA ILE A 62 1.63 -12.46 21.14
C ILE A 62 2.91 -13.09 21.66
N GLU A 63 3.04 -13.31 22.97
CA GLU A 63 4.20 -14.00 23.55
C GLU A 63 4.40 -15.39 22.95
N GLU A 64 3.30 -16.14 22.78
CA GLU A 64 3.33 -17.46 22.17
C GLU A 64 3.81 -17.40 20.71
N ILE A 65 3.32 -16.44 19.91
CA ILE A 65 3.79 -16.22 18.54
C ILE A 65 5.28 -15.87 18.51
N LEU A 66 5.72 -14.92 19.35
CA LEU A 66 7.10 -14.48 19.40
C LEU A 66 8.04 -15.62 19.80
N THR A 67 7.60 -16.48 20.73
CA THR A 67 8.30 -17.70 21.13
C THR A 67 8.41 -18.67 19.95
N ARG A 68 7.32 -18.93 19.24
CA ARG A 68 7.33 -19.80 18.05
C ARG A 68 8.25 -19.25 16.96
N PHE A 69 8.27 -17.94 16.73
CA PHE A 69 9.21 -17.29 15.80
C PHE A 69 10.67 -17.42 16.25
N ARG A 70 10.98 -17.19 17.53
CA ARG A 70 12.32 -17.39 18.09
C ARG A 70 12.79 -18.82 17.85
N ASP A 71 11.95 -19.80 18.18
CA ASP A 71 12.28 -21.22 18.04
C ASP A 71 12.44 -21.65 16.58
N ALA A 72 11.72 -21.01 15.66
CA ALA A 72 11.88 -21.18 14.21
C ALA A 72 13.20 -20.57 13.69
N LEU A 73 13.61 -19.41 14.20
CA LEU A 73 14.89 -18.78 13.84
C LEU A 73 16.11 -19.53 14.39
N GLN A 74 15.94 -20.33 15.45
CA GLN A 74 17.01 -21.11 16.06
C GLN A 74 17.27 -22.47 15.36
N LYS A 75 16.60 -22.76 14.24
CA LYS A 75 16.86 -24.00 13.47
C LYS A 75 18.27 -24.02 12.88
N ASP A 76 18.80 -25.22 12.66
CA ASP A 76 20.22 -25.44 12.37
C ASP A 76 20.61 -25.08 10.92
N SER A 77 19.64 -25.00 9.99
CA SER A 77 19.85 -24.60 8.59
C SER A 77 18.90 -23.47 8.16
N GLU A 78 19.29 -22.69 7.15
CA GLU A 78 18.44 -21.64 6.56
C GLU A 78 17.14 -22.24 5.99
N GLU A 79 17.20 -23.47 5.48
CA GLU A 79 16.05 -24.20 4.94
C GLU A 79 15.06 -24.64 6.02
N GLU A 80 15.56 -25.19 7.15
CA GLU A 80 14.74 -25.55 8.31
C GLU A 80 14.14 -24.30 8.95
N GLN A 81 14.93 -23.22 9.05
CA GLN A 81 14.44 -21.91 9.50
C GLN A 81 13.30 -21.43 8.61
N ALA A 82 13.47 -21.41 7.30
CA ALA A 82 12.44 -20.94 6.36
C ALA A 82 11.16 -21.79 6.43
N ALA A 83 11.28 -23.11 6.53
CA ALA A 83 10.13 -24.00 6.66
C ALA A 83 9.38 -23.81 7.99
N ALA A 84 10.10 -23.70 9.11
CA ALA A 84 9.50 -23.46 10.42
C ALA A 84 8.85 -22.07 10.50
N MET A 85 9.51 -21.03 9.96
CA MET A 85 8.96 -19.68 9.90
C MET A 85 7.67 -19.62 9.08
N PHE A 86 7.57 -20.42 8.01
CA PHE A 86 6.36 -20.52 7.21
C PHE A 86 5.21 -21.19 7.97
N GLU A 87 5.49 -22.26 8.73
CA GLU A 87 4.48 -22.91 9.59
C GLU A 87 3.93 -21.93 10.64
N VAL A 88 4.80 -21.18 11.32
CA VAL A 88 4.37 -20.15 12.28
C VAL A 88 3.51 -19.07 11.59
N TYR A 89 3.90 -18.64 10.39
CA TYR A 89 3.13 -17.66 9.62
C TYR A 89 1.76 -18.19 9.19
N GLU A 90 1.68 -19.47 8.82
CA GLU A 90 0.44 -20.15 8.43
C GLU A 90 -0.53 -20.24 9.63
N GLU A 91 -0.05 -20.75 10.76
CA GLU A 91 -0.85 -20.87 12.00
C GLU A 91 -1.32 -19.50 12.50
N MET A 92 -0.43 -18.51 12.55
CA MET A 92 -0.78 -17.14 12.95
C MET A 92 -1.83 -16.55 12.01
N THR A 93 -1.76 -16.84 10.72
CA THR A 93 -2.76 -16.33 9.79
C THR A 93 -4.14 -16.92 10.06
N GLU A 94 -4.21 -18.23 10.29
CA GLU A 94 -5.45 -18.93 10.62
C GLU A 94 -6.03 -18.52 11.98
N GLU A 95 -5.16 -18.28 12.97
CA GLU A 95 -5.56 -17.93 14.33
C GLU A 95 -6.08 -16.49 14.45
N PHE A 96 -5.39 -15.52 13.83
CA PHE A 96 -5.68 -14.09 14.03
C PHE A 96 -6.57 -13.46 12.97
N PHE A 97 -6.60 -14.00 11.74
CA PHE A 97 -7.27 -13.31 10.63
C PHE A 97 -8.48 -14.05 10.07
N MET A 98 -8.57 -15.37 10.26
CA MET A 98 -9.72 -16.14 9.80
C MET A 98 -10.79 -16.21 10.89
N SER A 99 -12.01 -15.81 10.55
CA SER A 99 -13.18 -16.07 11.42
C SER A 99 -13.53 -17.57 11.43
N GLU A 100 -14.32 -18.01 12.40
CA GLU A 100 -14.84 -19.39 12.39
C GLU A 100 -15.68 -19.68 11.13
N GLU A 101 -16.36 -18.67 10.58
CA GLU A 101 -17.07 -18.79 9.30
C GLU A 101 -16.09 -18.95 8.13
N ASP A 102 -14.97 -18.22 8.12
CA ASP A 102 -13.91 -18.39 7.12
C ASP A 102 -13.30 -19.80 7.21
N LYS A 103 -13.04 -20.32 8.41
CA LYS A 103 -12.48 -21.67 8.59
C LYS A 103 -13.43 -22.77 8.08
N GLU A 104 -14.74 -22.57 8.21
CA GLU A 104 -15.75 -23.48 7.65
C GLU A 104 -15.88 -23.35 6.12
N GLU A 105 -15.80 -22.12 5.57
CA GLU A 105 -15.88 -21.89 4.12
C GLU A 105 -14.64 -22.39 3.37
N PHE A 106 -13.47 -22.27 4.01
CA PHE A 106 -12.16 -22.66 3.48
C PHE A 106 -11.70 -24.02 4.06
N GLU A 107 -12.62 -24.95 4.32
CA GLU A 107 -12.31 -26.29 4.83
C GLU A 107 -11.21 -27.00 4.01
N GLY A 108 -9.98 -26.99 4.53
CA GLY A 108 -8.79 -27.62 3.95
C GLY A 108 -7.81 -26.69 3.22
N ASP A 109 -8.11 -25.39 3.13
CA ASP A 109 -7.15 -24.38 2.68
C ASP A 109 -6.37 -23.82 3.89
N THR A 110 -5.11 -23.49 3.66
CA THR A 110 -4.17 -22.95 4.65
C THR A 110 -4.46 -21.47 4.94
N GLY A 111 -4.03 -20.93 6.10
CA GLY A 111 -4.16 -19.50 6.38
C GLY A 111 -3.57 -18.60 5.27
N VAL A 112 -2.46 -19.03 4.66
CA VAL A 112 -1.84 -18.34 3.53
C VAL A 112 -2.71 -18.38 2.26
N GLU A 113 -3.40 -19.48 1.98
CA GLU A 113 -4.34 -19.57 0.86
C GLU A 113 -5.54 -18.65 1.03
N TRP A 114 -6.08 -18.54 2.26
CA TRP A 114 -7.10 -17.54 2.59
C TRP A 114 -6.58 -16.12 2.31
N LEU A 115 -5.37 -15.75 2.77
CA LEU A 115 -4.78 -14.44 2.48
C LEU A 115 -4.62 -14.18 0.98
N VAL A 116 -4.22 -15.20 0.21
CA VAL A 116 -4.08 -15.10 -1.25
C VAL A 116 -5.43 -14.81 -1.90
N GLU A 117 -6.51 -15.46 -1.46
CA GLU A 117 -7.85 -15.20 -1.97
C GLU A 117 -8.39 -13.82 -1.53
N GLN A 118 -8.12 -13.36 -0.30
CA GLN A 118 -8.48 -12.01 0.14
C GLN A 118 -7.76 -10.92 -0.67
N LEU A 119 -6.47 -11.11 -0.95
CA LEU A 119 -5.70 -10.21 -1.80
C LEU A 119 -6.23 -10.24 -3.24
N ARG A 120 -6.55 -11.42 -3.75
CA ARG A 120 -7.13 -11.58 -5.09
C ARG A 120 -8.45 -10.84 -5.20
N PHE A 121 -9.36 -11.02 -4.24
CA PHE A 121 -10.64 -10.33 -4.19
C PHE A 121 -10.44 -8.81 -4.19
N SER A 122 -9.51 -8.31 -3.37
CA SER A 122 -9.18 -6.88 -3.28
C SER A 122 -8.59 -6.33 -4.60
N ILE A 123 -7.74 -7.10 -5.27
CA ILE A 123 -7.16 -6.75 -6.58
C ILE A 123 -8.24 -6.73 -7.67
N GLU A 124 -9.12 -7.74 -7.71
CA GLU A 124 -10.24 -7.82 -8.66
C GLU A 124 -11.24 -6.68 -8.44
N GLY A 125 -11.55 -6.37 -7.16
CA GLY A 125 -12.37 -5.22 -6.77
C GLY A 125 -11.77 -3.90 -7.24
N SER A 126 -10.48 -3.70 -7.03
CA SER A 126 -9.77 -2.49 -7.47
C SER A 126 -9.81 -2.31 -8.99
N ARG A 127 -9.64 -3.39 -9.75
CA ARG A 127 -9.80 -3.36 -11.21
C ARG A 127 -11.21 -2.93 -11.60
N LYS A 128 -12.23 -3.52 -10.97
CA LYS A 128 -13.64 -3.21 -11.25
C LYS A 128 -13.95 -1.74 -10.94
N SER A 129 -13.49 -1.21 -9.80
CA SER A 129 -13.67 0.19 -9.45
C SER A 129 -13.06 1.13 -10.50
N MET A 130 -11.85 0.83 -10.99
CA MET A 130 -11.24 1.64 -12.07
C MET A 130 -11.98 1.49 -13.42
N GLU A 131 -12.58 0.33 -13.68
CA GLU A 131 -13.44 0.11 -14.86
C GLU A 131 -14.74 0.94 -14.78
N GLU A 132 -15.36 1.01 -13.61
CA GLU A 132 -16.54 1.86 -13.35
C GLU A 132 -16.21 3.36 -13.51
N LEU A 133 -14.99 3.77 -13.15
CA LEU A 133 -14.47 5.12 -13.40
C LEU A 133 -14.02 5.37 -14.85
N GLY A 134 -14.04 4.36 -15.73
CA GLY A 134 -13.64 4.49 -17.13
C GLY A 134 -12.13 4.50 -17.39
N HIS A 135 -11.32 4.13 -16.39
CA HIS A 135 -9.85 4.24 -16.42
C HIS A 135 -9.13 2.92 -16.05
N ALA A 136 -9.73 1.78 -16.39
CA ALA A 136 -9.16 0.44 -16.13
C ALA A 136 -7.76 0.23 -16.73
N GLU A 137 -7.38 1.00 -17.76
CA GLU A 137 -6.06 0.91 -18.36
C GLU A 137 -4.93 1.20 -17.38
N TYR A 138 -5.15 2.03 -16.35
CA TYR A 138 -4.14 2.27 -15.33
C TYR A 138 -3.87 1.01 -14.50
N PHE A 139 -4.92 0.29 -14.11
CA PHE A 139 -4.79 -1.01 -13.46
C PHE A 139 -4.00 -1.98 -14.35
N ASP A 140 -4.38 -2.13 -15.63
CA ASP A 140 -3.76 -3.09 -16.53
C ASP A 140 -2.26 -2.81 -16.73
N ILE A 141 -1.85 -1.53 -16.79
CA ILE A 141 -0.45 -1.12 -16.86
C ILE A 141 0.33 -1.56 -15.61
N ILE A 142 -0.24 -1.30 -14.43
CA ILE A 142 0.40 -1.62 -13.15
C ILE A 142 0.44 -3.13 -12.91
N TYR A 143 -0.65 -3.83 -13.19
CA TYR A 143 -0.73 -5.29 -13.07
C TYR A 143 0.28 -5.97 -13.99
N GLY A 144 0.32 -5.59 -15.26
CA GLY A 144 1.32 -6.12 -16.19
C GLY A 144 2.75 -5.81 -15.75
N PHE A 145 2.99 -4.67 -15.10
CA PHE A 145 4.30 -4.37 -14.53
C PHE A 145 4.63 -5.25 -13.32
N ALA A 146 3.70 -5.45 -12.39
CA ALA A 146 3.92 -6.29 -11.21
C ALA A 146 4.23 -7.75 -11.59
N VAL A 147 3.55 -8.26 -12.62
CA VAL A 147 3.87 -9.58 -13.21
C VAL A 147 5.30 -9.58 -13.75
N ASP A 148 5.69 -8.58 -14.54
CA ASP A 148 7.07 -8.49 -15.07
C ASP A 148 8.12 -8.44 -13.95
N VAL A 149 7.87 -7.70 -12.85
CA VAL A 149 8.75 -7.65 -11.68
C VAL A 149 8.88 -9.03 -11.02
N PHE A 150 7.75 -9.71 -10.82
CA PHE A 150 7.73 -11.00 -10.15
C PHE A 150 8.43 -12.08 -10.98
N GLU A 151 8.08 -12.18 -12.27
CA GLU A 151 8.65 -13.18 -13.18
C GLU A 151 10.15 -12.97 -13.44
N SER A 152 10.65 -11.75 -13.33
CA SER A 152 12.08 -11.43 -13.45
C SER A 152 12.88 -11.72 -12.18
N GLY A 153 12.23 -12.09 -11.06
CA GLY A 153 12.88 -12.32 -9.77
C GLY A 153 13.36 -11.06 -9.07
N GLN A 154 13.00 -9.88 -9.58
CA GLN A 154 13.45 -8.58 -9.07
C GLN A 154 12.53 -8.03 -7.98
N ALA A 155 11.63 -8.85 -7.45
CA ALA A 155 10.75 -8.44 -6.36
C ALA A 155 11.56 -7.94 -5.16
N GLY A 156 12.72 -8.52 -4.85
CA GLY A 156 13.62 -8.06 -3.79
C GLY A 156 14.10 -6.61 -3.99
N ASP A 157 14.47 -6.24 -5.21
CA ASP A 157 14.94 -4.89 -5.55
C ASP A 157 13.82 -3.83 -5.39
N VAL A 158 12.56 -4.24 -5.56
CA VAL A 158 11.39 -3.38 -5.33
C VAL A 158 11.08 -3.19 -3.83
N LYS A 159 11.63 -4.04 -2.95
CA LYS A 159 11.49 -3.88 -1.49
C LYS A 159 12.10 -2.55 -1.03
N GLU A 160 13.25 -2.16 -1.57
CA GLU A 160 13.91 -0.87 -1.26
C GLU A 160 13.05 0.36 -1.62
N PHE A 161 12.16 0.25 -2.61
CA PHE A 161 11.21 1.33 -2.90
C PHE A 161 10.14 1.48 -1.82
N TYR A 162 9.68 0.38 -1.23
CA TYR A 162 8.72 0.39 -0.13
C TYR A 162 9.38 0.73 1.21
N ASP A 163 10.60 0.25 1.43
CA ASP A 163 11.39 0.53 2.63
C ASP A 163 11.97 1.97 2.57
N GLY A 164 12.23 2.51 1.39
CA GLY A 164 12.58 3.93 1.19
C GLY A 164 11.43 4.92 1.45
N LEU A 165 10.24 4.43 1.82
CA LEU A 165 9.14 5.23 2.41
C LEU A 165 9.25 5.34 3.94
N ASP A 166 10.22 4.68 4.59
CA ASP A 166 10.41 4.56 6.04
C ASP A 166 11.01 5.81 6.73
N ASP A 167 10.64 7.01 6.30
CA ASP A 167 10.38 8.00 7.33
C ASP A 167 9.05 7.56 7.93
N SER A 168 9.07 6.96 9.14
CA SER A 168 7.88 6.44 9.82
C SER A 168 6.73 7.47 9.88
N SER A 169 7.06 8.75 9.72
CA SER A 169 6.13 9.85 9.55
C SER A 169 5.42 9.88 8.19
N GLN A 170 6.08 9.56 7.07
CA GLN A 170 5.54 9.57 5.70
C GLN A 170 4.75 8.31 5.35
N ARG A 171 5.21 7.11 5.73
CA ARG A 171 4.47 5.86 5.49
C ARG A 171 3.17 5.81 6.29
N ALA A 172 3.23 6.19 7.55
CA ALA A 172 2.05 6.37 8.38
C ALA A 172 1.21 7.57 7.93
N ALA A 173 1.79 8.65 7.38
CA ALA A 173 1.00 9.73 6.78
C ALA A 173 0.32 9.29 5.48
N LEU A 174 0.97 8.50 4.64
CA LEU A 174 0.37 7.92 3.43
C LEU A 174 -0.78 7.00 3.82
N GLN A 175 -0.58 6.06 4.75
CA GLN A 175 -1.66 5.19 5.24
C GLN A 175 -2.79 5.97 5.94
N ARG A 176 -2.45 6.98 6.77
CA ARG A 176 -3.40 7.92 7.40
C ARG A 176 -4.20 8.75 6.42
N VAL A 177 -3.60 9.10 5.29
CA VAL A 177 -4.30 9.85 4.24
C VAL A 177 -5.10 8.86 3.39
N MET A 178 -4.56 7.68 3.07
CA MET A 178 -5.12 6.78 2.07
C MET A 178 -6.39 6.03 2.48
N ASN A 179 -6.47 5.51 3.70
CA ASN A 179 -7.67 4.78 4.14
C ASN A 179 -8.88 5.71 4.31
N PRO A 180 -8.76 6.86 4.99
CA PRO A 180 -9.85 7.84 5.08
C PRO A 180 -10.15 8.50 3.73
N VAL A 181 -9.14 8.94 2.96
CA VAL A 181 -9.39 9.61 1.67
C VAL A 181 -10.10 8.69 0.68
N ILE A 182 -9.70 7.42 0.57
CA ILE A 182 -10.37 6.51 -0.36
C ILE A 182 -11.81 6.24 0.11
N MET A 183 -12.03 5.93 1.39
CA MET A 183 -13.36 5.62 1.93
C MET A 183 -14.29 6.85 1.91
N GLU A 184 -13.82 7.99 2.42
CA GLU A 184 -14.57 9.25 2.44
C GLU A 184 -14.86 9.76 1.03
N TYR A 185 -13.92 9.64 0.09
CA TYR A 185 -14.17 10.10 -1.28
C TYR A 185 -15.11 9.15 -1.99
N TYR A 186 -15.01 7.82 -1.80
CA TYR A 186 -15.99 6.89 -2.37
C TYR A 186 -17.39 7.12 -1.80
N ASP A 187 -17.52 7.37 -0.50
CA ASP A 187 -18.80 7.71 0.13
C ASP A 187 -19.34 9.04 -0.41
N TYR A 188 -18.48 10.06 -0.52
CA TYR A 188 -18.85 11.35 -1.10
C TYR A 188 -19.28 11.22 -2.57
N ILE A 189 -18.53 10.51 -3.41
CA ILE A 189 -18.87 10.25 -4.82
C ILE A 189 -20.19 9.47 -4.93
N LYS A 190 -20.44 8.54 -4.01
CA LYS A 190 -21.67 7.75 -3.99
C LYS A 190 -22.89 8.60 -3.65
N GLU A 191 -22.75 9.55 -2.73
CA GLU A 191 -23.79 10.51 -2.37
C GLU A 191 -23.97 11.61 -3.45
N TYR A 192 -22.86 12.08 -4.03
CA TYR A 192 -22.77 13.17 -4.99
C TYR A 192 -22.17 12.69 -6.31
N GLN A 193 -22.97 11.92 -7.07
CA GLN A 193 -22.55 11.26 -8.31
C GLN A 193 -22.19 12.22 -9.44
N GLU A 194 -22.73 13.43 -9.41
CA GLU A 194 -22.49 14.49 -10.39
C GLU A 194 -22.27 15.80 -9.64
N ILE A 195 -21.41 16.66 -10.17
CA ILE A 195 -21.26 18.02 -9.65
C ILE A 195 -22.43 18.86 -10.19
N THR A 196 -23.26 19.35 -9.28
CA THR A 196 -24.49 20.12 -9.58
C THR A 196 -24.46 21.53 -9.01
N ASP A 197 -23.56 21.82 -8.07
CA ASP A 197 -23.44 23.15 -7.47
C ASP A 197 -21.99 23.58 -7.14
N ASN A 198 -21.88 24.79 -6.57
CA ASN A 198 -20.59 25.40 -6.24
C ASN A 198 -19.85 24.69 -5.10
N GLU A 199 -20.60 24.18 -4.12
CA GLU A 199 -20.03 23.52 -2.94
C GLU A 199 -19.43 22.17 -3.35
N GLU A 200 -20.19 21.39 -4.14
CA GLU A 200 -19.71 20.15 -4.74
C GLU A 200 -18.50 20.38 -5.65
N ALA A 201 -18.53 21.41 -6.51
CA ALA A 201 -17.41 21.73 -7.39
C ALA A 201 -16.13 22.04 -6.58
N ARG A 202 -16.26 22.77 -5.47
CA ARG A 202 -15.13 23.06 -4.58
C ARG A 202 -14.62 21.82 -3.88
N GLN A 203 -15.51 20.95 -3.41
CA GLN A 203 -15.11 19.70 -2.76
C GLN A 203 -14.34 18.81 -3.73
N TYR A 204 -14.83 18.62 -4.96
CA TYR A 204 -14.11 17.89 -6.01
C TYR A 204 -12.74 18.51 -6.33
N ILE A 205 -12.62 19.85 -6.33
CA ILE A 205 -11.33 20.55 -6.52
C ILE A 205 -10.35 20.25 -5.38
N GLU A 206 -10.80 20.27 -4.14
CA GLU A 206 -9.98 19.96 -2.97
C GLU A 206 -9.52 18.50 -3.01
N MET A 207 -10.45 17.57 -3.27
CA MET A 207 -10.15 16.15 -3.43
C MET A 207 -9.14 15.88 -4.56
N TYR A 208 -9.32 16.53 -5.73
CA TYR A 208 -8.36 16.45 -6.84
C TYR A 208 -6.97 16.89 -6.41
N TYR A 209 -6.86 18.02 -5.71
CA TYR A 209 -5.57 18.58 -5.32
C TYR A 209 -4.82 17.67 -4.33
N GLU A 210 -5.53 17.13 -3.33
CA GLU A 210 -4.95 16.18 -2.38
C GLU A 210 -4.41 14.94 -3.09
N LEU A 211 -5.19 14.33 -3.97
CA LEU A 211 -4.74 13.20 -4.80
C LEU A 211 -3.54 13.58 -5.68
N ALA A 212 -3.59 14.74 -6.34
CA ALA A 212 -2.50 15.20 -7.20
C ALA A 212 -1.18 15.43 -6.43
N GLU A 213 -1.23 15.92 -5.18
CA GLU A 213 -0.04 16.02 -4.33
C GLU A 213 0.53 14.65 -3.97
N LEU A 214 -0.33 13.69 -3.61
CA LEU A 214 0.11 12.34 -3.28
C LEU A 214 0.73 11.64 -4.48
N VAL A 215 0.04 11.66 -5.63
CA VAL A 215 0.55 11.06 -6.87
C VAL A 215 1.87 11.73 -7.28
N LYS A 216 2.00 13.05 -7.15
CA LYS A 216 3.26 13.76 -7.44
C LYS A 216 4.44 13.26 -6.58
N GLN A 217 4.19 12.84 -5.33
CA GLN A 217 5.22 12.31 -4.44
C GLN A 217 5.59 10.86 -4.77
N ILE A 218 4.60 10.03 -5.10
CA ILE A 218 4.77 8.58 -5.27
C ILE A 218 5.21 8.23 -6.70
N LEU A 219 4.66 8.90 -7.71
CA LEU A 219 4.90 8.57 -9.12
C LEU A 219 6.39 8.61 -9.54
N PRO A 220 7.21 9.61 -9.15
CA PRO A 220 8.64 9.59 -9.48
C PRO A 220 9.33 8.33 -8.93
N ARG A 221 9.02 7.95 -7.69
CA ARG A 221 9.59 6.75 -7.07
C ARG A 221 9.15 5.48 -7.80
N PHE A 222 7.88 5.40 -8.21
CA PHE A 222 7.37 4.28 -9.01
C PHE A 222 8.11 4.16 -10.35
N ILE A 223 8.37 5.30 -11.01
CA ILE A 223 9.15 5.31 -12.25
C ILE A 223 10.62 4.92 -12.00
N ALA A 224 11.19 5.25 -10.84
CA ALA A 224 12.54 4.80 -10.46
C ALA A 224 12.61 3.26 -10.33
N VAL A 225 11.61 2.62 -9.71
CA VAL A 225 11.51 1.14 -9.67
C VAL A 225 11.48 0.55 -11.07
N LEU A 226 10.68 1.15 -11.96
CA LEU A 226 10.61 0.72 -13.35
C LEU A 226 11.98 0.78 -14.05
N GLN A 227 12.82 1.77 -13.74
CA GLN A 227 14.18 1.87 -14.29
C GLN A 227 15.08 0.75 -13.79
N ILE A 228 15.03 0.42 -12.49
CA ILE A 228 15.83 -0.66 -11.88
C ILE A 228 15.43 -2.02 -12.47
N VAL A 229 14.13 -2.31 -12.48
CA VAL A 229 13.59 -3.55 -13.05
C VAL A 229 13.88 -3.64 -14.56
N SER A 230 14.01 -2.50 -15.23
CA SER A 230 14.41 -2.50 -16.64
C SER A 230 15.90 -2.78 -16.88
N GLY A 231 16.71 -2.94 -15.82
CA GLY A 231 18.16 -3.14 -15.89
C GLY A 231 18.91 -1.93 -16.44
N ARG A 232 18.30 -0.74 -16.36
CA ARG A 232 18.91 0.51 -16.86
C ARG A 232 19.79 1.19 -15.82
N GLU A 233 19.49 0.97 -14.56
CA GLU A 233 20.15 1.57 -13.41
C GLU A 233 20.28 0.48 -12.34
N GLU A 234 21.38 0.51 -11.59
CA GLU A 234 21.73 -0.56 -10.65
C GLU A 234 21.12 -0.35 -9.26
N ALA A 235 20.81 0.89 -8.86
CA ALA A 235 20.35 1.20 -7.50
C ALA A 235 19.25 2.27 -7.43
N TYR A 236 18.34 2.11 -6.47
CA TYR A 236 17.27 3.07 -6.19
C TYR A 236 17.78 4.42 -5.67
N ASP A 237 18.86 4.40 -4.90
CA ASP A 237 19.48 5.61 -4.34
C ASP A 237 19.92 6.62 -5.39
N ASP A 238 20.31 6.16 -6.58
CA ASP A 238 20.72 7.03 -7.68
C ASP A 238 19.52 7.73 -8.35
N LEU A 239 18.30 7.25 -8.10
CA LEU A 239 17.07 7.67 -8.80
C LEU A 239 16.06 8.37 -7.91
N LYS A 240 16.05 8.10 -6.60
CA LYS A 240 15.01 8.59 -5.67
C LYS A 240 14.84 10.11 -5.63
N ASP A 241 15.93 10.85 -5.87
CA ASP A 241 15.93 12.32 -5.86
C ASP A 241 15.73 12.95 -7.25
N MET A 242 15.60 12.12 -8.30
CA MET A 242 15.40 12.61 -9.65
C MET A 242 13.96 13.12 -9.85
N ARG A 243 13.83 14.25 -10.56
CA ARG A 243 12.52 14.77 -10.96
C ARG A 243 11.86 13.83 -11.98
N LEU A 244 10.52 13.74 -11.94
CA LEU A 244 9.72 12.92 -12.84
C LEU A 244 10.11 13.08 -14.33
N ASN A 245 10.30 14.29 -14.83
CA ASN A 245 10.71 14.51 -16.23
C ASN A 245 12.05 13.85 -16.57
N ASN A 246 13.02 13.88 -15.66
CA ASN A 246 14.33 13.28 -15.89
C ASN A 246 14.22 11.74 -15.90
N LEU A 247 13.39 11.20 -15.00
CA LEU A 247 13.10 9.77 -14.94
C LEU A 247 12.37 9.27 -16.19
N LEU A 248 11.44 10.06 -16.73
CA LEU A 248 10.73 9.74 -17.98
C LEU A 248 11.64 9.83 -19.21
N GLN A 249 12.52 10.83 -19.30
CA GLN A 249 13.52 10.91 -20.36
C GLN A 249 14.46 9.70 -20.33
N LYS A 250 14.84 9.25 -19.14
CA LYS A 250 15.62 8.02 -18.99
C LYS A 250 14.84 6.76 -19.40
N LEU A 251 13.50 6.79 -19.51
CA LEU A 251 12.68 5.61 -19.88
C LEU A 251 12.59 5.37 -21.39
N GLU A 252 13.04 6.29 -22.26
CA GLU A 252 12.85 6.44 -23.73
C GLU A 252 12.99 5.19 -24.67
N SER A 253 12.62 3.96 -24.28
CA SER A 253 12.42 2.84 -25.19
C SER A 253 10.94 2.56 -25.42
N LYS A 254 10.65 2.07 -26.63
CA LYS A 254 9.32 1.59 -27.05
C LYS A 254 8.71 0.52 -26.12
N LYS A 255 9.53 -0.16 -25.29
CA LYS A 255 9.05 -1.17 -24.33
C LYS A 255 8.24 -0.55 -23.19
N TYR A 256 8.52 0.71 -22.84
CA TYR A 256 7.97 1.38 -21.67
C TYR A 256 7.03 2.54 -22.00
N SER A 257 6.71 2.74 -23.28
CA SER A 257 5.76 3.77 -23.71
C SER A 257 4.37 3.59 -23.09
N ARG A 258 4.01 2.38 -22.63
CA ARG A 258 2.75 2.13 -21.91
C ARG A 258 2.66 2.92 -20.60
N PHE A 259 3.80 3.26 -19.98
CA PHE A 259 3.84 4.01 -18.71
C PHE A 259 3.77 5.53 -18.90
N ASN A 260 3.87 6.04 -20.15
CA ASN A 260 3.67 7.47 -20.42
C ASN A 260 2.29 7.95 -19.97
N LYS A 261 1.27 7.09 -20.08
CA LYS A 261 -0.07 7.38 -19.57
C LYS A 261 -0.10 7.69 -18.07
N LEU A 262 0.70 7.00 -17.26
CA LEU A 262 0.79 7.30 -15.82
C LEU A 262 1.37 8.69 -15.56
N ALA A 263 2.36 9.08 -16.37
CA ALA A 263 2.98 10.40 -16.29
C ALA A 263 2.08 11.54 -16.76
N GLU A 264 1.25 11.27 -17.76
CA GLU A 264 0.26 12.20 -18.32
C GLU A 264 -0.99 12.33 -17.44
N GLY A 265 -1.22 11.40 -16.51
CA GLY A 265 -2.39 11.41 -15.64
C GLY A 265 -2.40 12.51 -14.56
N ILE A 266 -1.31 13.26 -14.38
CA ILE A 266 -1.30 14.47 -13.53
C ILE A 266 -1.21 15.72 -14.42
N ASP A 267 -2.29 16.51 -14.45
CA ASP A 267 -2.23 17.85 -15.03
C ASP A 267 -1.53 18.82 -14.07
N ARG A 268 -0.33 19.25 -14.47
CA ARG A 268 0.51 20.14 -13.64
C ARG A 268 -0.01 21.55 -13.58
N GLU A 269 -0.63 22.03 -14.66
CA GLU A 269 -1.14 23.40 -14.75
C GLU A 269 -2.39 23.51 -13.89
N LEU A 270 -3.29 22.52 -14.00
CA LEU A 270 -4.47 22.39 -13.15
C LEU A 270 -4.10 22.30 -11.65
N ARG A 271 -3.17 21.39 -11.29
CA ARG A 271 -2.67 21.27 -9.92
C ARG A 271 -2.08 22.60 -9.41
N ASN A 272 -1.26 23.28 -10.19
CA ASN A 272 -0.63 24.54 -9.77
C ASN A 272 -1.67 25.66 -9.59
N SER A 273 -2.66 25.73 -10.48
CA SER A 273 -3.78 26.66 -10.37
C SER A 273 -4.52 26.47 -9.03
N ILE A 274 -4.87 25.23 -8.70
CA ILE A 274 -5.57 24.90 -7.45
C ILE A 274 -4.68 25.20 -6.23
N ALA A 275 -3.40 24.80 -6.27
CA ALA A 275 -2.43 25.05 -5.19
C ALA A 275 -2.28 26.54 -4.85
N HIS A 276 -2.37 27.40 -5.87
CA HIS A 276 -2.28 28.85 -5.73
C HIS A 276 -3.64 29.53 -5.53
N ARG A 277 -4.73 28.75 -5.45
CA ARG A 277 -6.12 29.23 -5.39
C ARG A 277 -6.47 30.19 -6.53
N ASP A 278 -5.87 29.98 -7.70
CA ASP A 278 -6.04 30.79 -8.90
C ASP A 278 -7.08 30.13 -9.82
N PHE A 279 -8.27 29.88 -9.27
CA PHE A 279 -9.41 29.30 -10.00
C PHE A 279 -10.72 30.02 -9.64
N THR A 280 -11.69 29.98 -10.56
CA THR A 280 -13.03 30.57 -10.37
C THR A 280 -14.09 29.54 -10.73
N VAL A 281 -15.04 29.33 -9.83
CA VAL A 281 -16.22 28.48 -10.06
C VAL A 281 -17.40 29.37 -10.46
N ASP A 282 -17.94 29.16 -11.65
CA ASP A 282 -19.13 29.83 -12.17
C ASP A 282 -20.35 28.87 -12.14
N PRO A 283 -21.18 28.95 -11.08
CA PRO A 283 -22.34 28.08 -10.94
C PRO A 283 -23.52 28.47 -11.84
N VAL A 284 -23.43 29.56 -12.62
CA VAL A 284 -24.48 29.94 -13.57
C VAL A 284 -24.30 29.21 -14.90
N ASN A 285 -23.04 28.97 -15.28
CA ASN A 285 -22.67 28.29 -16.51
C ASN A 285 -22.17 26.85 -16.27
N ASP A 286 -22.14 26.40 -15.01
CA ASP A 286 -21.59 25.10 -14.59
C ASP A 286 -20.15 24.89 -15.04
N GLU A 287 -19.33 25.94 -14.88
CA GLU A 287 -17.97 26.04 -15.41
C GLU A 287 -16.96 26.39 -14.31
N ILE A 288 -15.72 25.95 -14.52
CA ILE A 288 -14.57 26.21 -13.66
C ILE A 288 -13.43 26.74 -14.55
N GLU A 289 -12.99 27.95 -14.25
CA GLU A 289 -11.80 28.55 -14.86
C GLU A 289 -10.59 28.29 -13.98
N PHE A 290 -9.52 27.77 -14.57
CA PHE A 290 -8.22 27.55 -13.92
C PHE A 290 -7.17 28.47 -14.54
N ARG A 291 -6.39 29.13 -13.69
CA ARG A 291 -5.32 30.04 -14.08
C ARG A 291 -4.00 29.64 -13.41
N ASP A 292 -2.89 29.77 -14.13
CA ASP A 292 -1.54 29.68 -13.58
C ASP A 292 -0.81 31.00 -13.86
N ARG A 293 -0.39 31.69 -12.80
CA ARG A 293 0.25 33.02 -12.87
C ARG A 293 -0.62 34.04 -13.61
N GLY A 294 -1.94 33.95 -13.46
CA GLY A 294 -2.90 34.85 -14.09
C GLY A 294 -3.20 34.57 -15.57
N GLU A 295 -2.56 33.57 -16.19
CA GLU A 295 -2.89 33.10 -17.53
C GLU A 295 -3.93 31.98 -17.43
N LEU A 296 -4.98 32.03 -18.26
CA LEU A 296 -5.99 30.96 -18.33
C LEU A 296 -5.33 29.70 -18.89
N VAL A 297 -5.30 28.64 -18.09
CA VAL A 297 -4.72 27.34 -18.47
C VAL A 297 -5.80 26.34 -18.88
N ALA A 298 -6.97 26.39 -18.23
CA ALA A 298 -8.11 25.58 -18.59
C ALA A 298 -9.43 26.27 -18.23
N GLU A 299 -10.46 25.95 -18.99
CA GLU A 299 -11.86 26.29 -18.73
C GLU A 299 -12.63 24.98 -18.95
N MET A 300 -13.26 24.49 -17.90
CA MET A 300 -13.86 23.15 -17.87
C MET A 300 -15.29 23.26 -17.34
N SER A 301 -16.22 22.56 -17.97
CA SER A 301 -17.51 22.29 -17.36
C SER A 301 -17.38 21.38 -16.13
N TYR A 302 -18.38 21.37 -15.27
CA TYR A 302 -18.46 20.48 -14.12
C TYR A 302 -18.24 18.99 -14.49
N PRO A 303 -18.88 18.42 -15.53
CA PRO A 303 -18.60 17.04 -15.95
C PRO A 303 -17.17 16.82 -16.44
N GLU A 304 -16.59 17.77 -17.17
CA GLU A 304 -15.19 17.66 -17.65
C GLU A 304 -14.20 17.66 -16.49
N PHE A 305 -14.42 18.52 -15.48
CA PHE A 305 -13.57 18.52 -14.29
C PHE A 305 -13.75 17.24 -13.46
N GLN A 306 -14.98 16.72 -13.37
CA GLN A 306 -15.27 15.46 -12.69
C GLN A 306 -14.54 14.27 -13.35
N GLU A 307 -14.43 14.25 -14.68
CA GLU A 307 -13.64 13.26 -15.41
C GLU A 307 -12.14 13.36 -15.05
N GLU A 308 -11.57 14.56 -14.99
CA GLU A 308 -10.18 14.76 -14.55
C GLU A 308 -9.95 14.33 -13.08
N PHE A 309 -10.96 14.50 -12.22
CA PHE A 309 -10.95 13.95 -10.86
C PHE A 309 -10.94 12.41 -10.85
N PHE A 310 -11.84 11.75 -11.59
CA PHE A 310 -11.89 10.28 -11.64
C PHE A 310 -10.61 9.69 -12.23
N LYS A 311 -10.01 10.37 -13.19
CA LYS A 311 -8.71 10.01 -13.77
C LYS A 311 -7.58 10.04 -12.74
N ILE A 312 -7.45 11.10 -11.94
CA ILE A 312 -6.39 11.17 -10.91
C ILE A 312 -6.65 10.16 -9.78
N LEU A 313 -7.92 9.92 -9.42
CA LEU A 313 -8.32 8.90 -8.45
C LEU A 313 -7.94 7.49 -8.93
N ALA A 314 -8.25 7.16 -10.19
CA ALA A 314 -7.89 5.87 -10.78
C ALA A 314 -6.37 5.69 -10.87
N LEU A 315 -5.62 6.72 -11.28
CA LEU A 315 -4.15 6.67 -11.30
C LEU A 315 -3.57 6.43 -9.91
N PHE A 316 -4.08 7.14 -8.91
CA PHE A 316 -3.68 6.95 -7.52
C PHE A 316 -3.93 5.53 -7.02
N ASN A 317 -5.15 5.03 -7.24
CA ASN A 317 -5.54 3.67 -6.85
C ASN A 317 -4.69 2.61 -7.58
N ALA A 318 -4.38 2.82 -8.86
CA ALA A 318 -3.49 1.93 -9.61
C ALA A 318 -2.10 1.85 -8.99
N ILE A 319 -1.46 2.99 -8.70
CA ILE A 319 -0.13 3.02 -8.07
C ILE A 319 -0.16 2.35 -6.68
N TRP A 320 -1.24 2.52 -5.93
CA TRP A 320 -1.43 1.88 -4.64
C TRP A 320 -1.49 0.35 -4.73
N VAL A 321 -2.38 -0.15 -5.59
CA VAL A 321 -2.63 -1.59 -5.76
C VAL A 321 -1.40 -2.34 -6.29
N PHE A 322 -0.42 -1.65 -6.88
CA PHE A 322 0.87 -2.25 -7.25
C PHE A 322 1.49 -3.09 -6.12
N ARG A 323 1.50 -2.58 -4.88
CA ARG A 323 2.07 -3.29 -3.72
C ARG A 323 1.29 -4.57 -3.42
N MET A 324 -0.02 -4.45 -3.45
CA MET A 324 -0.94 -5.54 -3.18
C MET A 324 -0.76 -6.66 -4.20
N ILE A 325 -0.60 -6.32 -5.48
CA ILE A 325 -0.32 -7.29 -6.56
C ILE A 325 1.03 -7.98 -6.35
N LEU A 326 2.08 -7.24 -5.98
CA LEU A 326 3.39 -7.86 -5.68
C LEU A 326 3.32 -8.81 -4.48
N ASN A 327 2.60 -8.43 -3.42
CA ASN A 327 2.40 -9.28 -2.25
C ASN A 327 1.59 -10.53 -2.61
N TYR A 328 0.53 -10.39 -3.42
CA TYR A 328 -0.27 -11.50 -3.92
C TYR A 328 0.60 -12.56 -4.61
N TYR A 329 1.45 -12.16 -5.57
CA TYR A 329 2.31 -13.11 -6.27
C TYR A 329 3.38 -13.76 -5.37
N ARG A 330 3.93 -13.00 -4.43
CA ARG A 330 4.90 -13.53 -3.45
C ARG A 330 4.26 -14.59 -2.55
N LEU A 331 3.11 -14.28 -1.97
CA LEU A 331 2.38 -15.19 -1.08
C LEU A 331 1.91 -16.43 -1.85
N GLN A 332 1.39 -16.25 -3.06
CA GLN A 332 0.95 -17.35 -3.92
C GLN A 332 2.09 -18.34 -4.25
N ALA A 333 3.33 -17.87 -4.35
CA ALA A 333 4.49 -18.71 -4.67
C ALA A 333 5.11 -19.38 -3.43
N LEU A 334 4.82 -18.88 -2.23
CA LEU A 334 5.45 -19.30 -0.99
C LEU A 334 5.23 -20.80 -0.67
N PRO A 335 4.01 -21.36 -0.74
CA PRO A 335 3.78 -22.77 -0.45
C PRO A 335 4.61 -23.70 -1.35
N ARG A 336 4.73 -23.38 -2.65
CA ARG A 336 5.51 -24.18 -3.60
C ARG A 336 7.01 -24.10 -3.30
N ALA A 337 7.51 -22.91 -2.98
CA ALA A 337 8.92 -22.72 -2.63
C ALA A 337 9.30 -23.55 -1.38
N ILE A 338 8.44 -23.55 -0.36
CA ILE A 338 8.63 -24.35 0.86
C ILE A 338 8.55 -25.86 0.57
N GLU A 339 7.62 -26.30 -0.28
CA GLU A 339 7.52 -27.70 -0.69
C GLU A 339 8.78 -28.16 -1.45
N GLU A 340 9.34 -27.31 -2.32
CA GLU A 340 10.59 -27.58 -3.03
C GLU A 340 11.79 -27.66 -2.09
N LEU A 341 11.89 -26.79 -1.08
CA LEU A 341 12.92 -26.83 -0.05
C LEU A 341 12.87 -28.15 0.75
N ARG A 342 11.70 -28.52 1.27
CA ARG A 342 11.51 -29.78 2.03
C ARG A 342 11.87 -31.03 1.21
N LYS A 343 11.63 -31.01 -0.11
CA LYS A 343 12.00 -32.12 -1.02
C LYS A 343 13.51 -32.23 -1.24
N GLN A 344 14.24 -31.12 -1.22
CA GLN A 344 15.70 -31.12 -1.38
C GLN A 344 16.39 -31.75 -0.16
N GLU A 345 15.88 -31.51 1.04
CA GLU A 345 16.38 -32.13 2.29
C GLU A 345 16.07 -33.63 2.37
N SER A 346 14.89 -34.04 1.92
CA SER A 346 14.47 -35.45 1.92
C SER A 346 15.25 -36.34 0.94
N GLY A 347 16.01 -35.73 0.03
CA GLY A 347 16.73 -36.39 -1.07
C GLY A 347 18.26 -36.37 -0.97
N GLY A 348 18.82 -35.73 0.06
CA GLY A 348 20.25 -35.75 0.41
C GLY A 348 20.56 -36.79 1.48
#